data_AF-A6TUU9-F1
#
_entry.id   AF-A6TUU9-F1
#
_cell.length_a   1.000
_cell.length_b   1.000
_cell.length_c   1.000
_cell.angle_alpha   90.00
_cell.angle_beta   90.00
_cell.angle_gamma   90.00
#
_symmetry.space_group_name_H-M   'P 1'
#
loop_
_entity.id
_entity.type
_entity.pdbx_description
1 polymer ?
#
loop_
_entity_poly.entity_id
_entity_poly.type
_entity_poly.pdbx_seq_one_letter_code
_entity_poly.pdbx_strand_id
1 'polypeptide(L)'
;MERFGNYYGKLFAKISPKTLASYTGALGIFVGIKLGDKVPELGIKLFAASIFMIFGIQKLWQTVPEQYLNPKFVVPFFFVLILIVTLMARKLIQGVSVGIQSKFKAKSKLIHDYYQHLQEDLENICMGPEFCNACQGHQCAIGHAKYIIRESLVNPDWQGESRKIEFSYRDKPFINEEILDSLIDTLWLIENVKDEKRVKNVNLVRNQLESILIGGAIGNVEGIPSYINEVEKENNELAIRIESAYKMRKPAEDRIINIGNRISNIYMIEMEDGYLLIDTGYKEHYKKFKEALKNRNISLDDIAYVFITHAHDDHVGFLNEILEKTKAKVILHPESIKRLKTGQNSFDGGCSSVIAWSFCQMMKLFGKGDHRFQPVDSPNRYVIVTKDTKLEIEKMLSAKIIELPGHTKDSIGLLFENSVLFCGDAAMNGIPSRNHIIVWIESLKDYETSWMKMISLDFKTVYPSHGKPFAKQKLVENKCELKKIHLHSLK
;
A
#
# COMPACT_ATOMS: atom_id res chain seq x y z
N MET A 1 -6.72 36.33 -62.26
CA MET A 1 -6.34 35.33 -61.24
C MET A 1 -4.84 35.00 -61.24
N GLU A 2 -4.02 35.45 -62.18
CA GLU A 2 -2.56 35.17 -62.18
C GLU A 2 -1.70 36.09 -61.30
N ARG A 3 -2.23 37.21 -60.78
CA ARG A 3 -1.47 38.12 -59.89
C ARG A 3 -1.51 37.76 -58.40
N PHE A 4 -2.42 36.89 -57.95
CA PHE A 4 -2.51 36.46 -56.54
C PHE A 4 -1.60 35.25 -56.22
N GLY A 5 -1.32 34.38 -57.20
CA GLY A 5 -0.43 33.23 -57.00
C GLY A 5 1.05 33.59 -56.83
N ASN A 6 1.49 34.71 -57.40
CA ASN A 6 2.92 35.08 -57.43
C ASN A 6 3.42 35.79 -56.15
N TYR A 7 2.52 36.32 -55.32
CA TYR A 7 2.91 37.04 -54.09
C TYR A 7 3.12 36.08 -52.90
N TYR A 8 2.26 35.06 -52.76
CA TYR A 8 2.42 34.04 -51.71
C TYR A 8 3.49 33.00 -52.04
N GLY A 9 3.67 32.63 -53.32
CA GLY A 9 4.72 31.70 -53.74
C GLY A 9 6.14 32.18 -53.41
N LYS A 10 6.39 33.50 -53.46
CA LYS A 10 7.70 34.10 -53.08
C LYS A 10 7.87 34.31 -51.58
N LEU A 11 6.78 34.41 -50.81
CA LEU A 11 6.83 34.56 -49.36
C LEU A 11 7.17 33.22 -48.66
N PHE A 12 6.65 32.10 -49.19
CA PHE A 12 6.92 30.76 -48.66
C PHE A 12 8.28 30.18 -49.09
N ALA A 13 8.84 30.62 -50.23
CA ALA A 13 10.16 30.17 -50.71
C ALA A 13 11.35 30.68 -49.86
N LYS A 14 11.14 31.60 -48.91
CA LYS A 14 12.20 32.15 -48.03
C LYS A 14 12.27 31.53 -46.63
N ILE A 15 11.34 30.65 -46.27
CA ILE A 15 11.32 30.04 -44.94
C ILE A 15 12.08 28.72 -44.99
N SER A 16 13.22 28.65 -44.30
CA SER A 16 13.99 27.40 -44.26
C SER A 16 13.18 26.30 -43.56
N PRO A 17 13.30 25.02 -43.95
CA PRO A 17 12.62 23.91 -43.30
C PRO A 17 12.86 23.87 -41.77
N LYS A 18 14.04 24.31 -41.33
CA LYS A 18 14.39 24.43 -39.90
C LYS A 18 13.56 25.50 -39.19
N THR A 19 13.34 26.64 -39.84
CA THR A 19 12.53 27.74 -39.30
C THR A 19 11.07 27.32 -39.18
N LEU A 20 10.54 26.62 -40.19
CA LEU A 20 9.18 26.08 -40.17
C LEU A 20 9.00 25.05 -39.04
N ALA A 21 9.98 24.15 -38.85
CA ALA A 21 9.98 23.16 -37.77
C ALA A 21 10.01 23.80 -36.37
N SER A 22 10.80 24.87 -36.18
CA SER A 22 10.83 25.63 -34.93
C SER A 22 9.50 26.33 -34.63
N TYR A 23 8.84 26.90 -35.64
CA TYR A 23 7.51 27.51 -35.47
C TYR A 23 6.44 26.46 -35.13
N THR A 24 6.46 25.28 -35.77
CA THR A 24 5.55 24.19 -35.41
C THR A 24 5.80 23.63 -34.01
N GLY A 25 7.07 23.57 -33.57
CA GLY A 25 7.43 23.16 -32.23
C GLY A 25 6.97 24.16 -31.16
N ALA A 26 7.21 25.45 -31.39
CA ALA A 26 6.76 26.51 -30.48
C ALA A 26 5.22 26.61 -30.40
N LEU A 27 4.53 26.45 -31.53
CA LEU A 27 3.06 26.39 -31.57
C LEU A 27 2.54 25.15 -30.83
N GLY A 28 3.18 24.00 -31.00
CA GLY A 28 2.84 22.76 -30.29
C GLY A 28 3.01 22.87 -28.77
N ILE A 29 4.08 23.52 -28.30
CA ILE A 29 4.33 23.78 -26.88
C ILE A 29 3.31 24.78 -26.33
N PHE A 30 3.03 25.87 -27.06
CA PHE A 30 2.05 26.87 -26.64
C PHE A 30 0.62 26.29 -26.57
N VAL A 31 0.24 25.50 -27.56
CA VAL A 31 -1.04 24.76 -27.57
C VAL A 31 -1.06 23.74 -26.43
N GLY A 32 0.03 23.02 -26.18
CA GLY A 32 0.17 22.09 -25.06
C GLY A 32 0.02 22.75 -23.69
N ILE A 33 0.62 23.91 -23.47
CA ILE A 33 0.51 24.68 -22.22
C ILE A 33 -0.92 25.22 -22.02
N LYS A 34 -1.58 25.69 -23.10
CA LYS A 34 -2.91 26.31 -23.00
C LYS A 34 -4.07 25.31 -22.96
N LEU A 35 -3.86 24.09 -23.48
CA LEU A 35 -4.84 22.99 -23.47
C LEU A 35 -4.60 21.95 -22.36
N GLY A 36 -3.41 21.92 -21.75
CA GLY A 36 -3.03 20.94 -20.73
C GLY A 36 -4.01 20.83 -19.55
N ASP A 37 -4.61 21.96 -19.16
CA ASP A 37 -5.58 22.01 -18.05
C ASP A 37 -7.04 21.81 -18.49
N LYS A 38 -7.32 21.86 -19.80
CA LYS A 38 -8.69 21.81 -20.35
C LYS A 38 -9.03 20.53 -21.09
N VAL A 39 -8.04 19.73 -21.48
CA VAL A 39 -8.26 18.44 -22.16
C VAL A 39 -8.14 17.32 -21.14
N PRO A 40 -9.21 16.53 -20.90
CA PRO A 40 -9.12 15.38 -20.02
C PRO A 40 -7.96 14.48 -20.43
N GLU A 41 -7.18 13.96 -19.46
CA GLU A 41 -6.08 13.01 -19.71
C GLU A 41 -6.51 11.83 -20.61
N LEU A 42 -7.78 11.43 -20.48
CA LEU A 42 -8.46 10.46 -21.33
C LEU A 42 -8.48 10.87 -22.81
N GLY A 43 -8.80 12.13 -23.11
CA GLY A 43 -8.81 12.69 -24.46
C GLY A 43 -7.45 12.63 -25.12
N ILE A 44 -6.38 12.92 -24.38
CA ILE A 44 -5.00 12.82 -24.87
C ILE A 44 -4.63 11.36 -25.18
N LYS A 45 -4.97 10.43 -24.28
CA LYS A 45 -4.71 8.99 -24.46
C LYS A 45 -5.45 8.41 -25.67
N LEU A 46 -6.73 8.78 -25.85
CA LEU A 46 -7.54 8.34 -26.99
C LEU A 46 -7.02 8.93 -28.32
N PHE A 47 -6.62 10.20 -28.30
CA PHE A 47 -6.05 10.87 -29.47
C PHE A 47 -4.68 10.28 -29.87
N ALA A 48 -3.79 10.02 -28.91
CA ALA A 48 -2.53 9.35 -29.20
C ALA A 48 -2.76 7.93 -29.75
N ALA A 49 -3.65 7.16 -29.13
CA ALA A 49 -3.97 5.80 -29.58
C ALA A 49 -4.54 5.76 -31.00
N SER A 50 -5.41 6.73 -31.36
CA SER A 50 -5.97 6.79 -32.72
C SER A 50 -4.88 7.09 -33.76
N ILE A 51 -3.94 7.99 -33.47
CA ILE A 51 -2.80 8.28 -34.34
C ILE A 51 -1.96 7.02 -34.58
N PHE A 52 -1.56 6.32 -33.51
CA PHE A 52 -0.76 5.08 -33.65
C PHE A 52 -1.51 3.99 -34.40
N MET A 53 -2.82 3.87 -34.21
CA MET A 53 -3.66 2.90 -34.90
C MET A 53 -3.73 3.18 -36.41
N ILE A 54 -3.87 4.44 -36.81
CA ILE A 54 -3.88 4.85 -38.22
C ILE A 54 -2.56 4.50 -38.89
N PHE A 55 -1.43 4.87 -38.28
CA PHE A 55 -0.10 4.54 -38.83
C PHE A 55 0.17 3.03 -38.84
N GLY A 56 -0.32 2.30 -37.83
CA GLY A 56 -0.23 0.84 -37.77
C GLY A 56 -0.97 0.17 -38.91
N ILE A 57 -2.21 0.57 -39.18
CA ILE A 57 -3.03 0.06 -40.29
C ILE A 57 -2.40 0.43 -41.64
N GLN A 58 -1.93 1.66 -41.79
CA GLN A 58 -1.28 2.12 -43.01
C GLN A 58 -0.02 1.30 -43.33
N LYS A 59 0.83 1.05 -42.32
CA LYS A 59 2.04 0.24 -42.49
C LYS A 59 1.71 -1.22 -42.78
N LEU A 60 0.67 -1.76 -42.13
CA LEU A 60 0.21 -3.12 -42.38
C LEU A 60 -0.25 -3.27 -43.84
N TRP A 61 -1.05 -2.32 -44.35
CA TRP A 61 -1.48 -2.30 -45.75
C TRP A 61 -0.31 -2.31 -46.75
N GLN A 62 0.78 -1.61 -46.42
CA GLN A 62 1.97 -1.54 -47.28
C GLN A 62 2.87 -2.78 -47.21
N THR A 63 2.79 -3.57 -46.14
CA THR A 63 3.73 -4.68 -45.88
C THR A 63 3.12 -6.05 -46.18
N VAL A 64 1.79 -6.16 -46.15
CA VAL A 64 1.09 -7.43 -46.31
C VAL A 64 1.06 -7.85 -47.79
N PRO A 65 1.45 -9.10 -48.11
CA PRO A 65 1.36 -9.62 -49.48
C PRO A 65 -0.07 -9.58 -50.05
N GLU A 66 -0.21 -9.30 -51.35
CA GLU A 66 -1.51 -9.11 -52.01
C GLU A 66 -2.50 -10.28 -51.83
N GLN A 67 -2.00 -11.51 -51.68
CA GLN A 67 -2.83 -12.71 -51.44
C GLN A 67 -3.69 -12.62 -50.17
N TYR A 68 -3.30 -11.77 -49.20
CA TYR A 68 -4.02 -11.54 -47.94
C TYR A 68 -4.86 -10.25 -47.96
N LEU A 69 -4.76 -9.41 -49.00
CA LEU A 69 -5.56 -8.19 -49.16
C LEU A 69 -6.91 -8.48 -49.84
N ASN A 70 -7.52 -9.61 -49.52
CA ASN A 70 -8.85 -9.96 -50.02
C ASN A 70 -9.93 -9.79 -48.92
N PRO A 71 -11.21 -9.66 -49.30
CA PRO A 71 -12.28 -9.45 -48.34
C PRO A 71 -12.40 -10.54 -47.25
N LYS A 72 -11.97 -11.78 -47.54
CA LYS A 72 -12.05 -12.90 -46.59
C LYS A 72 -11.15 -12.69 -45.35
N PHE A 73 -10.05 -11.94 -45.48
CA PHE A 73 -9.14 -11.66 -44.36
C PHE A 73 -9.31 -10.25 -43.80
N VAL A 74 -9.59 -9.27 -44.67
CA VAL A 74 -9.72 -7.86 -44.28
C VAL A 74 -10.96 -7.61 -43.41
N VAL A 75 -12.11 -8.19 -43.77
CA VAL A 75 -13.37 -7.96 -43.04
C VAL A 75 -13.31 -8.52 -41.61
N PRO A 76 -12.89 -9.78 -41.37
CA PRO A 76 -12.73 -10.29 -40.01
C PRO A 76 -11.68 -9.51 -39.19
N PHE A 77 -10.59 -9.07 -39.82
CA PHE A 77 -9.57 -8.27 -39.15
C PHE A 77 -10.14 -6.96 -38.58
N PHE A 78 -10.86 -6.18 -39.39
CA PHE A 78 -11.47 -4.94 -38.92
C PHE A 78 -12.58 -5.18 -37.90
N PHE A 79 -13.34 -6.27 -38.03
CA PHE A 79 -14.34 -6.64 -37.02
C PHE A 79 -13.69 -6.92 -35.65
N VAL A 80 -12.63 -7.74 -35.62
CA VAL A 80 -11.88 -8.04 -34.40
C VAL A 80 -11.21 -6.78 -33.85
N LEU A 81 -10.64 -5.93 -34.70
CA LEU A 81 -10.02 -4.68 -34.30
C LEU A 81 -11.04 -3.72 -33.66
N ILE A 82 -12.19 -3.50 -34.30
CA ILE A 82 -13.26 -2.66 -33.76
C ILE A 82 -13.76 -3.22 -32.42
N LEU A 83 -13.93 -4.54 -32.31
CA LEU A 83 -14.34 -5.19 -31.06
C LEU A 83 -13.33 -4.93 -29.93
N ILE A 84 -12.03 -5.15 -30.17
CA ILE A 84 -10.97 -4.92 -29.18
C ILE A 84 -10.93 -3.44 -28.77
N VAL A 85 -10.95 -2.52 -29.73
CA VAL A 85 -10.93 -1.08 -29.47
C VAL A 85 -12.15 -0.65 -28.67
N THR A 86 -13.33 -1.16 -29.00
CA THR A 86 -14.57 -0.86 -28.27
C THR A 86 -14.53 -1.37 -26.84
N LEU A 87 -14.03 -2.59 -26.61
CA LEU A 87 -13.88 -3.16 -25.27
C LEU A 87 -12.88 -2.35 -24.41
N MET A 88 -11.73 -1.98 -25.00
CA MET A 88 -10.72 -1.17 -24.33
C MET A 88 -11.23 0.24 -24.01
N ALA A 89 -11.88 0.90 -24.96
CA ALA A 89 -12.46 2.23 -24.77
C ALA A 89 -13.56 2.23 -23.70
N ARG A 90 -14.46 1.24 -23.72
CA ARG A 90 -15.50 1.09 -22.68
C ARG A 90 -14.90 0.94 -21.29
N LYS A 91 -13.88 0.10 -21.14
CA LYS A 91 -13.18 -0.11 -19.85
C LYS A 91 -12.50 1.18 -19.35
N LEU A 92 -11.92 1.96 -20.26
CA LEU A 92 -11.29 3.25 -19.95
C LEU A 92 -12.32 4.30 -19.54
N ILE A 93 -13.44 4.42 -20.27
CA ILE A 93 -14.51 5.40 -19.99
C ILE A 93 -15.22 5.06 -18.67
N GLN A 94 -15.55 3.78 -18.44
CA GLN A 94 -16.18 3.33 -17.19
C GLN A 94 -15.29 3.56 -15.96
N GLY A 95 -13.96 3.52 -16.11
CA GLY A 95 -13.02 3.78 -15.01
C GLY A 95 -12.98 5.23 -14.54
N VAL A 96 -13.30 6.20 -15.41
CA VAL A 96 -13.13 7.64 -15.12
C VAL A 96 -14.35 8.25 -14.42
N SER A 97 -15.58 7.98 -14.90
CA SER A 97 -16.80 8.55 -14.30
C SER A 97 -17.09 7.98 -12.92
N VAL A 98 -16.86 6.68 -12.73
CA VAL A 98 -17.01 5.99 -11.43
C VAL A 98 -15.89 6.41 -10.46
N GLY A 99 -14.68 6.67 -10.96
CA GLY A 99 -13.52 6.99 -10.12
C GLY A 99 -13.54 8.38 -9.48
N ILE A 100 -14.05 9.40 -10.17
CA ILE A 100 -14.07 10.79 -9.64
C ILE A 100 -15.23 11.00 -8.65
N GLN A 101 -16.44 10.54 -8.99
CA GLN A 101 -17.59 10.63 -8.08
C GLN A 101 -17.40 9.74 -6.84
N SER A 102 -16.75 8.58 -6.96
CA SER A 102 -16.48 7.72 -5.80
C SER A 102 -15.48 8.33 -4.84
N LYS A 103 -14.40 8.97 -5.33
CA LYS A 103 -13.41 9.65 -4.47
C LYS A 103 -14.00 10.83 -3.70
N PHE A 104 -14.85 11.62 -4.33
CA PHE A 104 -15.56 12.72 -3.65
C PHE A 104 -16.48 12.19 -2.55
N LYS A 105 -17.32 11.20 -2.89
CA LYS A 105 -18.25 10.58 -1.95
C LYS A 105 -17.50 9.89 -0.79
N ALA A 106 -16.35 9.27 -1.07
CA ALA A 106 -15.50 8.66 -0.07
C ALA A 106 -14.91 9.69 0.91
N LYS A 107 -14.38 10.83 0.42
CA LYS A 107 -13.86 11.90 1.28
C LYS A 107 -14.94 12.53 2.15
N SER A 108 -16.13 12.80 1.59
CA SER A 108 -17.26 13.33 2.36
C SER A 108 -17.74 12.33 3.42
N LYS A 109 -17.78 11.03 3.09
CA LYS A 109 -18.10 9.99 4.06
C LYS A 109 -17.05 9.93 5.18
N LEU A 110 -15.76 9.98 4.83
CA LEU A 110 -14.66 9.96 5.80
C LEU A 110 -14.77 11.10 6.84
N ILE A 111 -15.08 12.31 6.38
CA ILE A 111 -15.29 13.47 7.27
C ILE A 111 -16.52 13.28 8.16
N HIS A 112 -17.61 12.74 7.61
CA HIS A 112 -18.83 12.47 8.38
C HIS A 112 -18.58 11.42 9.46
N ASP A 113 -17.95 10.30 9.10
CA ASP A 113 -17.60 9.21 10.02
C ASP A 113 -16.67 9.73 11.13
N TYR A 114 -15.70 10.60 10.80
CA TYR A 114 -14.85 11.28 11.78
C TYR A 114 -15.66 12.13 12.77
N TYR A 115 -16.59 12.96 12.29
CA TYR A 115 -17.37 13.81 13.18
C TYR A 115 -18.24 13.00 14.14
N GLN A 116 -18.81 11.88 13.69
CA GLN A 116 -19.57 10.99 14.57
C GLN A 116 -18.68 10.36 15.63
N HIS A 117 -17.54 9.80 15.22
CA HIS A 117 -16.61 9.17 16.15
C HIS A 117 -16.08 10.16 17.19
N LEU A 118 -15.61 11.32 16.74
CA LEU A 118 -15.05 12.32 17.63
C LEU A 118 -16.11 12.93 18.57
N GLN A 119 -17.38 13.00 18.14
CA GLN A 119 -18.46 13.43 19.03
C GLN A 119 -18.57 12.51 20.24
N GLU A 120 -18.48 11.19 20.04
CA GLU A 120 -18.52 10.20 21.11
C GLU A 120 -17.30 10.32 22.03
N ASP A 121 -16.09 10.46 21.47
CA ASP A 121 -14.86 10.59 22.25
C ASP A 121 -14.87 11.84 23.15
N LEU A 122 -15.31 12.99 22.61
CA LEU A 122 -15.37 14.24 23.38
C LEU A 122 -16.38 14.19 24.53
N GLU A 123 -17.37 13.29 24.50
CA GLU A 123 -18.26 13.08 25.66
C GLU A 123 -17.50 12.52 26.87
N ASN A 124 -16.51 11.66 26.65
CA ASN A 124 -15.74 11.01 27.71
C ASN A 124 -14.62 11.90 28.30
N ILE A 125 -14.09 12.84 27.51
CA ILE A 125 -13.03 13.77 27.95
C ILE A 125 -13.53 14.74 29.04
N CYS A 126 -14.82 15.06 29.03
CA CYS A 126 -15.41 16.01 29.96
C CYS A 126 -15.71 15.32 31.30
N MET A 127 -14.87 15.54 32.31
CA MET A 127 -15.02 14.91 33.63
C MET A 127 -16.25 15.36 34.44
N GLY A 128 -16.99 16.37 33.97
CA GLY A 128 -18.25 16.81 34.59
C GLY A 128 -18.14 18.11 35.40
N PRO A 129 -19.30 18.69 35.77
CA PRO A 129 -19.39 19.96 36.50
C PRO A 129 -18.80 19.91 37.92
N GLU A 130 -18.67 18.73 38.52
CA GLU A 130 -18.05 18.52 39.82
C GLU A 130 -16.55 18.83 39.83
N PHE A 131 -15.87 18.71 38.68
CA PHE A 131 -14.45 19.07 38.52
C PHE A 131 -14.26 20.47 37.94
N CYS A 132 -15.24 20.93 37.15
CA CYS A 132 -15.27 22.26 36.59
C CYS A 132 -16.38 23.05 37.27
N ASN A 133 -16.10 23.73 38.40
CA ASN A 133 -17.03 24.54 39.23
C ASN A 133 -18.34 25.01 38.56
N ALA A 134 -18.30 25.50 37.31
CA ALA A 134 -19.45 25.57 36.43
C ALA A 134 -19.13 25.15 34.98
N CYS A 135 -20.11 24.54 34.29
CA CYS A 135 -20.03 24.25 32.85
C CYS A 135 -20.07 25.57 32.05
N GLN A 136 -19.12 25.73 31.13
CA GLN A 136 -18.98 26.94 30.29
C GLN A 136 -19.62 26.77 28.90
N GLY A 137 -20.28 25.63 28.63
CA GLY A 137 -20.83 25.33 27.31
C GLY A 137 -19.77 25.42 26.22
N HIS A 138 -20.08 26.09 25.10
CA HIS A 138 -19.16 26.30 23.98
C HIS A 138 -18.03 27.34 24.25
N GLN A 139 -17.89 27.82 25.49
CA GLN A 139 -16.81 28.72 25.90
C GLN A 139 -15.61 27.99 26.52
N CYS A 140 -15.65 26.67 26.68
CA CYS A 140 -14.44 25.88 26.92
C CYS A 140 -14.01 25.15 25.64
N ALA A 141 -12.73 24.77 25.56
CA ALA A 141 -12.15 24.13 24.37
C ALA A 141 -12.94 22.88 23.91
N ILE A 142 -13.22 21.94 24.82
CA ILE A 142 -14.01 20.73 24.51
C ILE A 142 -15.45 21.07 24.10
N GLY A 143 -16.10 22.00 24.81
CA GLY A 143 -17.47 22.39 24.47
C GLY A 143 -17.56 23.12 23.12
N HIS A 144 -16.52 23.88 22.76
CA HIS A 144 -16.43 24.53 21.45
C HIS A 144 -16.17 23.51 20.34
N ALA A 145 -15.30 22.52 20.58
CA ALA A 145 -15.10 21.41 19.65
C ALA A 145 -16.41 20.65 19.40
N LYS A 146 -17.15 20.30 20.47
CA LYS A 146 -18.50 19.68 20.36
C LYS A 146 -19.47 20.52 19.54
N TYR A 147 -19.46 21.84 19.74
CA TYR A 147 -20.29 22.76 18.96
C TYR A 147 -19.95 22.72 17.46
N ILE A 148 -18.67 22.84 17.10
CA ILE A 148 -18.20 22.77 15.71
C ILE A 148 -18.62 21.46 15.04
N ILE A 149 -18.46 20.34 15.75
CA ILE A 149 -18.82 19.00 15.25
C ILE A 149 -20.32 18.89 15.01
N ARG A 150 -21.14 19.32 15.98
CA ARG A 150 -22.61 19.28 15.85
C ARG A 150 -23.09 20.10 14.67
N GLU A 151 -22.62 21.33 14.50
CA GLU A 151 -23.00 22.18 13.37
C GLU A 151 -22.54 21.58 12.04
N SER A 152 -21.35 20.98 12.00
CA SER A 152 -20.81 20.34 10.79
C SER A 152 -21.55 19.04 10.40
N LEU A 153 -22.10 18.31 11.37
CA LEU A 153 -22.94 17.12 11.13
C LEU A 153 -24.32 17.50 10.58
N VAL A 154 -24.90 18.59 11.07
CA VAL A 154 -26.21 19.09 10.61
C VAL A 154 -26.09 19.75 9.24
N ASN A 155 -25.06 20.57 9.03
CA ASN A 155 -24.81 21.29 7.80
C ASN A 155 -23.32 21.18 7.39
N PRO A 156 -22.98 20.29 6.45
CA PRO A 156 -21.60 20.12 5.99
C PRO A 156 -20.98 21.36 5.34
N ASP A 157 -21.78 22.30 4.86
CA ASP A 157 -21.32 23.56 4.26
C ASP A 157 -21.20 24.71 5.28
N TRP A 158 -21.56 24.47 6.54
CA TRP A 158 -21.39 25.44 7.62
C TRP A 158 -19.90 25.78 7.78
N GLN A 159 -19.61 27.05 8.00
CA GLN A 159 -18.24 27.51 8.23
C GLN A 159 -18.13 28.09 9.64
N GLY A 160 -17.34 27.43 10.47
CA GLY A 160 -17.06 27.93 11.80
C GLY A 160 -16.23 29.20 11.80
N GLU A 161 -16.45 30.02 12.81
CA GLU A 161 -15.63 31.20 13.09
C GLU A 161 -14.39 30.80 13.90
N SER A 162 -13.24 31.33 13.52
CA SER A 162 -12.04 31.26 14.36
C SER A 162 -12.20 32.26 15.51
N ARG A 163 -12.44 31.78 16.72
CA ARG A 163 -12.46 32.64 17.91
C ARG A 163 -11.04 32.79 18.43
N LYS A 164 -10.61 34.04 18.71
CA LYS A 164 -9.49 34.29 19.62
C LYS A 164 -9.94 33.81 21.00
N ILE A 165 -9.28 32.76 21.42
CA ILE A 165 -9.50 32.05 22.67
C ILE A 165 -9.11 32.99 23.84
N GLU A 166 -10.08 33.66 24.46
CA GLU A 166 -9.95 34.20 25.81
C GLU A 166 -10.37 33.10 26.80
N PHE A 167 -9.55 32.06 27.01
CA PHE A 167 -10.01 30.90 27.76
C PHE A 167 -9.38 30.76 29.16
N SER A 168 -10.25 30.37 30.10
CA SER A 168 -9.90 29.74 31.38
C SER A 168 -9.84 28.20 31.25
N TYR A 169 -9.05 27.66 30.31
CA TYR A 169 -8.82 26.20 30.25
C TYR A 169 -7.70 25.73 31.18
N ARG A 170 -6.79 26.62 31.60
CA ARG A 170 -5.62 26.25 32.43
C ARG A 170 -6.00 25.58 33.75
N ASP A 171 -7.22 25.84 34.24
CA ASP A 171 -7.70 25.32 35.53
C ASP A 171 -8.69 24.16 35.37
N LYS A 172 -8.94 23.66 34.15
CA LYS A 172 -9.89 22.57 33.90
C LYS A 172 -9.17 21.24 33.75
N PRO A 173 -9.54 20.22 34.54
CA PRO A 173 -8.90 18.93 34.44
C PRO A 173 -9.54 18.14 33.28
N PHE A 174 -8.71 17.76 32.32
CA PHE A 174 -9.08 16.90 31.19
C PHE A 174 -8.22 15.64 31.19
N ILE A 175 -8.69 14.59 30.50
CA ILE A 175 -7.93 13.35 30.31
C ILE A 175 -6.99 13.55 29.11
N ASN A 176 -5.71 13.83 29.38
CA ASN A 176 -4.74 14.18 28.33
C ASN A 176 -4.55 13.07 27.28
N GLU A 177 -4.68 11.78 27.65
CA GLU A 177 -4.56 10.68 26.68
C GLU A 177 -5.72 10.66 25.67
N GLU A 178 -6.95 10.85 26.12
CA GLU A 178 -8.13 10.88 25.23
C GLU A 178 -8.11 12.10 24.30
N ILE A 179 -7.54 13.23 24.77
CA ILE A 179 -7.32 14.41 23.93
C ILE A 179 -6.23 14.14 22.90
N LEU A 180 -5.15 13.46 23.30
CA LEU A 180 -4.08 13.07 22.38
C LEU A 180 -4.65 12.16 21.29
N ASP A 181 -5.40 11.13 21.65
CA ASP A 181 -6.07 10.24 20.70
C ASP A 181 -6.94 11.02 19.71
N SER A 182 -7.83 11.88 20.22
CA SER A 182 -8.68 12.77 19.43
C SER A 182 -7.89 13.69 18.48
N LEU A 183 -6.73 14.18 18.93
CA LEU A 183 -5.85 15.03 18.13
C LEU A 183 -5.22 14.21 17.00
N ILE A 184 -4.78 12.99 17.27
CA ILE A 184 -4.21 12.10 16.25
C ILE A 184 -5.24 11.79 15.15
N ASP A 185 -6.48 11.48 15.51
CA ASP A 185 -7.56 11.22 14.55
C ASP A 185 -7.86 12.45 13.68
N THR A 186 -7.84 13.62 14.31
CA THR A 186 -8.01 14.91 13.64
C THR A 186 -6.87 15.18 12.63
N LEU A 187 -5.61 14.98 13.03
CA LEU A 187 -4.44 15.14 12.17
C LEU A 187 -4.47 14.15 11.01
N TRP A 188 -4.86 12.90 11.26
CA TRP A 188 -4.92 11.85 10.24
C TRP A 188 -5.96 12.18 9.18
N LEU A 189 -7.14 12.68 9.57
CA LEU A 189 -8.18 13.11 8.63
C LEU A 189 -7.68 14.27 7.75
N ILE A 190 -7.04 15.27 8.34
CA ILE A 190 -6.51 16.44 7.62
C ILE A 190 -5.53 16.00 6.52
N GLU A 191 -4.59 15.12 6.86
CA GLU A 191 -3.59 14.58 5.93
C GLU A 191 -4.23 13.72 4.83
N ASN A 192 -5.30 12.98 5.09
CA ASN A 192 -5.93 12.10 4.08
C ASN A 192 -6.90 12.83 3.14
N VAL A 193 -7.54 13.91 3.59
CA VAL A 193 -8.50 14.65 2.76
C VAL A 193 -7.78 15.61 1.82
N LYS A 194 -6.68 16.27 2.23
CA LYS A 194 -5.88 17.23 1.42
C LYS A 194 -6.72 18.24 0.63
N ASP A 195 -7.79 18.75 1.23
CA ASP A 195 -8.68 19.79 0.67
C ASP A 195 -8.98 20.79 1.78
N GLU A 196 -8.23 21.90 1.82
CA GLU A 196 -8.30 22.91 2.88
C GLU A 196 -9.72 23.40 3.15
N LYS A 197 -10.54 23.55 2.09
CA LYS A 197 -11.91 24.03 2.23
C LYS A 197 -12.77 23.02 3.01
N ARG A 198 -12.56 21.73 2.78
CA ARG A 198 -13.32 20.65 3.46
C ARG A 198 -12.87 20.40 4.88
N VAL A 199 -11.59 20.63 5.18
CA VAL A 199 -11.03 20.41 6.52
C VAL A 199 -10.99 21.68 7.38
N LYS A 200 -11.58 22.79 6.92
CA LYS A 200 -11.61 24.05 7.67
C LYS A 200 -12.15 23.87 9.09
N ASN A 201 -13.32 23.24 9.24
CA ASN A 201 -13.93 23.01 10.57
C ASN A 201 -13.14 21.95 11.37
N VAL A 202 -12.55 20.96 10.70
CA VAL A 202 -11.66 19.97 11.32
C VAL A 202 -10.44 20.66 11.94
N ASN A 203 -9.84 21.63 11.25
CA ASN A 203 -8.75 22.45 11.83
C ASN A 203 -9.22 23.30 13.01
N LEU A 204 -10.47 23.79 13.04
CA LEU A 204 -10.99 24.50 14.22
C LEU A 204 -11.08 23.57 15.44
N VAL A 205 -11.46 22.31 15.24
CA VAL A 205 -11.42 21.27 16.28
C VAL A 205 -9.99 20.98 16.71
N ARG A 206 -9.07 20.78 15.75
CA ARG A 206 -7.63 20.61 15.99
C ARG A 206 -7.09 21.68 16.94
N ASN A 207 -7.37 22.95 16.63
CA ASN A 207 -6.95 24.09 17.43
C ASN A 207 -7.49 24.04 18.88
N GLN A 208 -8.67 23.47 19.12
CA GLN A 208 -9.19 23.31 20.49
C GLN A 208 -8.38 22.24 21.24
N LEU A 209 -8.08 21.11 20.61
CA LEU A 209 -7.31 20.02 21.22
C LEU A 209 -5.87 20.45 21.50
N GLU A 210 -5.23 21.14 20.55
CA GLU A 210 -3.91 21.75 20.70
C GLU A 210 -3.87 22.77 21.86
N SER A 211 -4.91 23.59 22.01
CA SER A 211 -4.96 24.57 23.11
C SER A 211 -4.92 23.93 24.50
N ILE A 212 -5.37 22.68 24.62
CA ILE A 212 -5.32 21.93 25.87
C ILE A 212 -3.95 21.27 26.06
N LEU A 213 -3.43 20.58 25.04
CA LEU A 213 -2.18 19.81 25.13
C LEU A 213 -0.91 20.66 25.07
N ILE A 214 -0.92 21.70 24.23
CA ILE A 214 0.24 22.54 23.90
C ILE A 214 0.11 23.92 24.55
N GLY A 215 -1.12 24.36 24.84
CA GLY A 215 -1.40 25.69 25.39
C GLY A 215 -1.68 26.76 24.33
N GLY A 216 -1.68 26.41 23.04
CA GLY A 216 -1.99 27.27 21.92
C GLY A 216 -2.19 26.46 20.62
N ALA A 217 -2.72 27.10 19.58
CA ALA A 217 -2.90 26.46 18.28
C ALA A 217 -1.62 26.53 17.45
N ILE A 218 -1.24 25.43 16.79
CA ILE A 218 -0.17 25.40 15.80
C ILE A 218 -0.72 25.96 14.48
N GLY A 219 0.10 26.73 13.77
CA GLY A 219 -0.30 27.34 12.49
C GLY A 219 -0.62 26.34 11.39
N ASN A 220 -0.88 26.84 10.19
CA ASN A 220 -0.92 25.99 9.01
C ASN A 220 0.50 25.49 8.70
N VAL A 221 0.65 24.17 8.67
CA VAL A 221 1.92 23.48 8.44
C VAL A 221 1.75 22.50 7.29
N GLU A 222 2.78 22.35 6.48
CA GLU A 222 2.77 21.46 5.32
C GLU A 222 3.02 20.01 5.74
N GLY A 223 1.94 19.35 6.15
CA GLY A 223 1.93 17.94 6.52
C GLY A 223 2.46 17.65 7.93
N ILE A 224 2.38 16.37 8.30
CA ILE A 224 2.64 15.89 9.66
C ILE A 224 4.09 16.08 10.13
N PRO A 225 5.14 15.85 9.31
CA PRO A 225 6.51 16.10 9.78
C PRO A 225 6.76 17.57 10.15
N SER A 226 6.20 18.51 9.38
CA SER A 226 6.28 19.93 9.70
C SER A 226 5.49 20.26 10.98
N TYR A 227 4.35 19.61 11.20
CA TYR A 227 3.56 19.75 12.42
C TYR A 227 4.35 19.31 13.66
N ILE A 228 4.93 18.10 13.62
CA ILE A 228 5.71 17.54 14.74
C ILE A 228 6.87 18.46 15.10
N ASN A 229 7.59 19.00 14.11
CA ASN A 229 8.70 19.95 14.34
C ASN A 229 8.24 21.25 15.02
N GLU A 230 7.03 21.74 14.76
CA GLU A 230 6.51 22.92 15.47
C GLU A 230 6.12 22.57 16.91
N VAL A 231 5.55 21.39 17.15
CA VAL A 231 5.26 20.92 18.51
C VAL A 231 6.55 20.71 19.31
N GLU A 232 7.60 20.18 18.68
CA GLU A 232 8.90 19.92 19.31
C GLU A 232 9.51 21.18 19.94
N LYS A 233 9.33 22.34 19.30
CA LYS A 233 9.80 23.65 19.80
C LYS A 233 9.13 24.06 21.11
N GLU A 234 7.88 23.67 21.32
CA GLU A 234 7.09 24.01 22.51
C GLU A 234 7.20 22.91 23.59
N ASN A 235 7.12 21.63 23.17
CA ASN A 235 7.17 20.46 24.04
C ASN A 235 7.69 19.21 23.29
N ASN A 236 8.98 18.92 23.48
CA ASN A 236 9.65 17.77 22.86
C ASN A 236 9.05 16.41 23.26
N GLU A 237 8.67 16.22 24.54
CA GLU A 237 8.09 14.94 24.99
C GLU A 237 6.73 14.69 24.33
N LEU A 238 5.91 15.73 24.21
CA LEU A 238 4.63 15.65 23.52
C LEU A 238 4.81 15.40 22.02
N ALA A 239 5.81 16.01 21.38
CA ALA A 239 6.10 15.80 19.96
C ALA A 239 6.42 14.33 19.66
N ILE A 240 7.30 13.70 20.47
CA ILE A 240 7.63 12.27 20.37
C ILE A 240 6.37 11.41 20.52
N ARG A 241 5.53 11.71 21.52
CA ARG A 241 4.27 10.98 21.75
C ARG A 241 3.29 11.12 20.58
N ILE A 242 3.14 12.32 20.03
CA ILE A 242 2.29 12.57 18.86
C ILE A 242 2.82 11.80 17.65
N GLU A 243 4.13 11.82 17.41
CA GLU A 243 4.75 11.10 16.30
C GLU A 243 4.49 9.60 16.40
N SER A 244 4.77 8.99 17.56
CA SER A 244 4.52 7.57 17.80
C SER A 244 3.05 7.20 17.64
N ALA A 245 2.14 7.96 18.26
CA ALA A 245 0.71 7.71 18.19
C ALA A 245 0.16 7.87 16.76
N TYR A 246 0.59 8.90 16.03
CA TYR A 246 0.22 9.11 14.62
C TYR A 246 0.67 7.97 13.73
N LYS A 247 1.91 7.51 13.92
CA LYS A 247 2.49 6.38 13.20
C LYS A 247 1.64 5.12 13.39
N MET A 248 1.20 4.87 14.62
CA MET A 248 0.36 3.71 14.97
C MET A 248 -1.10 3.83 14.53
N ARG A 249 -1.64 5.04 14.39
CA ARG A 249 -3.03 5.25 13.93
C ARG A 249 -3.24 4.99 12.44
N LYS A 250 -2.18 5.02 11.62
CA LYS A 250 -2.28 4.66 10.20
C LYS A 250 -2.88 3.25 10.06
N PRO A 251 -3.87 3.05 9.15
CA PRO A 251 -4.34 1.71 8.81
C PRO A 251 -3.16 0.78 8.53
N ALA A 252 -3.25 -0.48 8.97
CA ALA A 252 -2.23 -1.50 8.72
C ALA A 252 -1.67 -1.43 7.29
N GLU A 253 -2.55 -1.33 6.29
CA GLU A 253 -2.19 -1.25 4.88
C GLU A 253 -1.26 -0.09 4.51
N ASP A 254 -1.43 1.07 5.17
CA ASP A 254 -0.64 2.27 4.91
C ASP A 254 0.74 2.23 5.58
N ARG A 255 0.92 1.34 6.58
CA ARG A 255 2.21 1.06 7.21
C ARG A 255 3.03 -0.01 6.49
N ILE A 256 2.45 -0.68 5.50
CA ILE A 256 3.10 -1.77 4.77
C ILE A 256 3.87 -1.20 3.58
N ILE A 257 5.18 -1.45 3.59
CA ILE A 257 6.07 -1.11 2.49
C ILE A 257 6.57 -2.40 1.85
N ASN A 258 6.21 -2.65 0.59
CA ASN A 258 6.83 -3.74 -0.18
C ASN A 258 8.13 -3.24 -0.83
N ILE A 259 9.25 -3.81 -0.41
CA ILE A 259 10.61 -3.58 -0.92
C ILE A 259 11.22 -4.82 -1.57
N GLY A 260 10.39 -5.84 -1.78
CA GLY A 260 10.73 -6.98 -2.62
C GLY A 260 10.76 -6.62 -4.10
N ASN A 261 10.66 -7.64 -4.93
CA ASN A 261 10.64 -7.51 -6.38
C ASN A 261 9.49 -8.31 -7.00
N ARG A 262 9.50 -8.46 -8.33
CA ARG A 262 8.43 -9.16 -9.04
C ARG A 262 8.36 -10.67 -8.76
N ILE A 263 9.40 -11.25 -8.17
CA ILE A 263 9.53 -12.68 -7.90
C ILE A 263 9.17 -12.96 -6.44
N SER A 264 9.80 -12.26 -5.51
CA SER A 264 9.57 -12.41 -4.06
C SER A 264 9.25 -11.06 -3.46
N ASN A 265 8.16 -10.99 -2.72
CA ASN A 265 7.84 -9.87 -1.85
C ASN A 265 8.72 -9.92 -0.62
N ILE A 266 9.02 -8.74 -0.12
CA ILE A 266 9.70 -8.51 1.15
C ILE A 266 8.98 -7.31 1.73
N TYR A 267 8.27 -7.50 2.82
CA TYR A 267 7.44 -6.45 3.41
C TYR A 267 8.15 -5.85 4.61
N MET A 268 8.07 -4.54 4.76
CA MET A 268 8.38 -3.86 6.01
C MET A 268 7.08 -3.29 6.57
N ILE A 269 6.90 -3.46 7.87
CA ILE A 269 5.80 -2.86 8.62
C ILE A 269 6.41 -1.82 9.54
N GLU A 270 5.93 -0.60 9.39
CA GLU A 270 6.26 0.49 10.29
C GLU A 270 5.70 0.22 11.69
N MET A 271 6.56 0.26 12.71
CA MET A 271 6.25 0.08 14.12
C MET A 271 6.66 1.33 14.90
N GLU A 272 6.28 1.39 16.18
CA GLU A 272 6.76 2.41 17.12
C GLU A 272 8.30 2.41 17.15
N ASP A 273 8.92 1.28 17.50
CA ASP A 273 10.38 1.12 17.64
C ASP A 273 11.13 0.81 16.31
N GLY A 274 10.68 1.38 15.19
CA GLY A 274 11.33 1.21 13.88
C GLY A 274 10.53 0.35 12.92
N TYR A 275 11.13 -0.70 12.35
CA TYR A 275 10.48 -1.55 11.35
C TYR A 275 10.58 -3.06 11.66
N LEU A 276 9.48 -3.76 11.39
CA LEU A 276 9.45 -5.21 11.24
C LEU A 276 9.64 -5.59 9.77
N LEU A 277 10.70 -6.32 9.48
CA LEU A 277 10.96 -6.91 8.17
C LEU A 277 10.33 -8.32 8.11
N ILE A 278 9.50 -8.61 7.12
CA ILE A 278 8.94 -9.94 6.86
C ILE A 278 9.71 -10.58 5.71
N ASP A 279 10.39 -11.68 6.03
CA ASP A 279 11.32 -12.41 5.16
C ASP A 279 12.48 -11.55 4.62
N THR A 280 13.44 -12.21 3.96
CA THR A 280 14.70 -11.64 3.48
C THR A 280 15.05 -12.11 2.07
N GLY A 281 14.09 -12.57 1.28
CA GLY A 281 14.30 -12.84 -0.14
C GLY A 281 15.41 -13.86 -0.44
N TYR A 282 15.91 -13.82 -1.68
CA TYR A 282 17.15 -14.48 -2.09
C TYR A 282 18.38 -13.63 -1.77
N LYS A 283 19.53 -14.27 -1.55
CA LYS A 283 20.81 -13.59 -1.28
C LYS A 283 21.15 -12.46 -2.26
N GLU A 284 20.95 -12.69 -3.56
CA GLU A 284 21.32 -11.72 -4.60
C GLU A 284 20.44 -10.46 -4.57
N HIS A 285 19.31 -10.49 -3.87
CA HIS A 285 18.40 -9.36 -3.76
C HIS A 285 18.86 -8.30 -2.74
N TYR A 286 19.83 -8.61 -1.88
CA TYR A 286 20.28 -7.70 -0.82
C TYR A 286 20.70 -6.32 -1.33
N LYS A 287 21.43 -6.26 -2.47
CA LYS A 287 21.86 -4.98 -3.04
C LYS A 287 20.67 -4.09 -3.44
N LYS A 288 19.69 -4.67 -4.12
CA LYS A 288 18.46 -3.95 -4.55
C LYS A 288 17.61 -3.55 -3.36
N PHE A 289 17.54 -4.42 -2.35
CA PHE A 289 16.89 -4.12 -1.08
C PHE A 289 17.52 -2.88 -0.42
N LYS A 290 18.85 -2.83 -0.30
CA LYS A 290 19.57 -1.68 0.27
C LYS A 290 19.35 -0.39 -0.54
N GLU A 291 19.36 -0.48 -1.87
CA GLU A 291 19.02 0.67 -2.74
C GLU A 291 17.58 1.14 -2.53
N ALA A 292 16.64 0.21 -2.35
CA ALA A 292 15.23 0.51 -2.09
C ALA A 292 15.01 1.20 -0.73
N LEU A 293 15.77 0.84 0.31
CA LEU A 293 15.77 1.54 1.60
C LEU A 293 16.31 2.96 1.48
N LYS A 294 17.47 3.11 0.83
CA LYS A 294 18.11 4.42 0.61
C LYS A 294 17.18 5.39 -0.12
N ASN A 295 16.48 4.92 -1.16
CA ASN A 295 15.54 5.75 -1.93
C ASN A 295 14.31 6.21 -1.11
N ARG A 296 14.06 5.58 0.05
CA ARG A 296 12.97 5.91 0.97
C ARG A 296 13.46 6.60 2.24
N ASN A 297 14.75 6.93 2.32
CA ASN A 297 15.39 7.48 3.52
C ASN A 297 15.22 6.60 4.77
N ILE A 298 15.16 5.27 4.60
CA ILE A 298 15.09 4.32 5.72
C ILE A 298 16.50 3.83 6.01
N SER A 299 16.95 3.92 7.27
CA SER A 299 18.22 3.35 7.69
C SER A 299 18.10 1.84 7.85
N LEU A 300 19.18 1.12 7.60
CA LEU A 300 19.23 -0.32 7.86
C LEU A 300 19.14 -0.61 9.36
N ASP A 301 19.65 0.30 10.20
CA ASP A 301 19.61 0.20 11.67
C ASP A 301 18.20 0.38 12.24
N ASP A 302 17.27 0.96 11.48
CA ASP A 302 15.85 1.12 11.88
C ASP A 302 15.09 -0.21 11.83
N ILE A 303 15.69 -1.27 11.27
CA ILE A 303 15.10 -2.61 11.27
C ILE A 303 15.32 -3.23 12.65
N ALA A 304 14.28 -3.21 13.47
CA ALA A 304 14.32 -3.73 14.84
C ALA A 304 14.06 -5.24 14.91
N TYR A 305 13.25 -5.76 13.97
CA TYR A 305 12.83 -7.15 13.96
C TYR A 305 12.80 -7.73 12.55
N VAL A 306 13.07 -9.02 12.44
CA VAL A 306 12.87 -9.82 11.23
C VAL A 306 11.92 -10.97 11.57
N PHE A 307 10.74 -11.01 10.98
CA PHE A 307 9.82 -12.14 11.06
C PHE A 307 10.04 -13.07 9.87
N ILE A 308 10.40 -14.31 10.15
CA ILE A 308 10.59 -15.34 9.13
C ILE A 308 9.30 -16.16 9.04
N THR A 309 8.66 -16.12 7.88
CA THR A 309 7.45 -16.92 7.63
C THR A 309 7.79 -18.40 7.60
N HIS A 310 8.90 -18.76 6.96
CA HIS A 310 9.50 -20.10 6.97
C HIS A 310 10.93 -20.06 6.40
N ALA A 311 11.72 -21.11 6.62
CA ALA A 311 13.13 -21.16 6.22
C ALA A 311 13.35 -21.77 4.83
N HIS A 312 12.90 -21.11 3.76
CA HIS A 312 13.34 -21.43 2.39
C HIS A 312 14.35 -20.41 1.84
N ASP A 313 15.17 -20.84 0.89
CA ASP A 313 16.25 -20.05 0.28
C ASP A 313 15.81 -18.66 -0.25
N ASP A 314 14.55 -18.54 -0.65
CA ASP A 314 13.92 -17.31 -1.11
C ASP A 314 13.25 -16.46 -0.03
N HIS A 315 13.30 -16.88 1.22
CA HIS A 315 12.78 -16.16 2.39
C HIS A 315 13.87 -15.86 3.42
N VAL A 316 14.95 -16.63 3.44
CA VAL A 316 16.07 -16.45 4.40
C VAL A 316 17.41 -16.17 3.71
N GLY A 317 17.39 -15.87 2.41
CA GLY A 317 18.56 -15.82 1.56
C GLY A 317 19.59 -14.75 1.92
N PHE A 318 19.17 -13.54 2.31
CA PHE A 318 20.09 -12.51 2.82
C PHE A 318 19.99 -12.26 4.33
N LEU A 319 19.46 -13.21 5.10
CA LEU A 319 19.28 -13.04 6.54
C LEU A 319 20.61 -12.78 7.28
N ASN A 320 21.72 -13.41 6.85
CA ASN A 320 23.04 -13.16 7.42
C ASN A 320 23.47 -11.69 7.24
N GLU A 321 23.23 -11.10 6.07
CA GLU A 321 23.56 -9.70 5.79
C GLU A 321 22.80 -8.72 6.69
N ILE A 322 21.56 -9.04 7.08
CA ILE A 322 20.81 -8.27 8.08
C ILE A 322 21.43 -8.44 9.46
N LEU A 323 21.67 -9.69 9.88
CA LEU A 323 22.23 -10.00 11.20
C LEU A 323 23.61 -9.39 11.46
N GLU A 324 24.47 -9.36 10.42
CA GLU A 324 25.82 -8.78 10.47
C GLU A 324 25.81 -7.25 10.59
N LYS A 325 24.79 -6.59 10.05
CA LYS A 325 24.78 -5.13 9.87
C LYS A 325 23.79 -4.40 10.77
N THR A 326 22.94 -5.12 11.48
CA THR A 326 21.93 -4.55 12.37
C THR A 326 21.88 -5.30 13.70
N LYS A 327 21.15 -4.73 14.66
CA LYS A 327 20.82 -5.37 15.94
C LYS A 327 19.45 -6.07 15.94
N ALA A 328 18.80 -6.20 14.78
CA ALA A 328 17.47 -6.80 14.64
C ALA A 328 17.31 -8.18 15.30
N LYS A 329 16.25 -8.40 16.07
CA LYS A 329 15.92 -9.75 16.56
C LYS A 329 15.17 -10.53 15.48
N VAL A 330 15.40 -11.84 15.38
CA VAL A 330 14.74 -12.71 14.39
C VAL A 330 13.65 -13.51 15.09
N ILE A 331 12.41 -13.33 14.65
CA ILE A 331 11.23 -14.03 15.14
C ILE A 331 10.95 -15.18 14.17
N LEU A 332 10.94 -16.41 14.67
CA LEU A 332 10.78 -17.60 13.84
C LEU A 332 10.13 -18.76 14.59
N HIS A 333 9.55 -19.68 13.83
CA HIS A 333 9.08 -20.97 14.35
C HIS A 333 10.28 -21.87 14.74
N PRO A 334 10.22 -22.66 15.83
CA PRO A 334 11.35 -23.50 16.28
C PRO A 334 11.84 -24.49 15.21
N GLU A 335 10.94 -25.06 14.41
CA GLU A 335 11.30 -25.99 13.32
C GLU A 335 12.19 -25.34 12.24
N SER A 336 12.16 -24.00 12.10
CA SER A 336 13.01 -23.29 11.14
C SER A 336 14.50 -23.39 11.52
N ILE A 337 14.83 -23.53 12.81
CA ILE A 337 16.21 -23.48 13.32
C ILE A 337 17.08 -24.57 12.68
N LYS A 338 16.56 -25.80 12.60
CA LYS A 338 17.29 -26.91 12.00
C LYS A 338 17.60 -26.61 10.54
N ARG A 339 16.63 -26.09 9.80
CA ARG A 339 16.76 -25.79 8.37
C ARG A 339 17.71 -24.63 8.11
N LEU A 340 17.62 -23.56 8.92
CA LEU A 340 18.55 -22.43 8.92
C LEU A 340 20.00 -22.89 9.13
N LYS A 341 20.24 -23.78 10.09
CA LYS A 341 21.59 -24.35 10.34
C LYS A 341 22.10 -25.20 9.18
N THR A 342 21.21 -25.88 8.45
CA THR A 342 21.60 -26.69 7.30
C THR A 342 21.77 -25.90 6.00
N GLY A 343 21.10 -24.75 5.86
CA GLY A 343 21.14 -23.94 4.63
C GLY A 343 20.50 -24.61 3.41
N GLN A 344 19.44 -25.41 3.60
CA GLN A 344 18.88 -26.28 2.56
C GLN A 344 17.36 -26.43 2.71
N ASN A 345 16.60 -26.21 1.64
CA ASN A 345 15.16 -26.47 1.62
C ASN A 345 14.87 -27.98 1.75
N SER A 346 13.68 -28.32 2.27
CA SER A 346 13.24 -29.71 2.24
C SER A 346 12.85 -30.14 0.83
N PHE A 347 13.12 -31.40 0.50
CA PHE A 347 12.60 -32.04 -0.72
C PHE A 347 11.51 -33.08 -0.39
N ASP A 348 10.99 -33.06 0.83
CA ASP A 348 9.79 -33.82 1.19
C ASP A 348 8.56 -33.20 0.53
N GLY A 349 7.64 -34.04 0.05
CA GLY A 349 6.43 -33.60 -0.63
C GLY A 349 6.58 -33.53 -2.16
N GLY A 350 5.93 -32.54 -2.77
CA GLY A 350 5.90 -32.41 -4.23
C GLY A 350 5.30 -31.11 -4.74
N CYS A 351 5.38 -30.92 -6.06
CA CYS A 351 4.76 -29.80 -6.75
C CYS A 351 3.24 -29.98 -6.83
N SER A 352 2.49 -28.89 -6.63
CA SER A 352 1.02 -28.91 -6.58
C SER A 352 0.31 -29.20 -7.90
N SER A 353 1.03 -29.14 -9.03
CA SER A 353 0.51 -29.43 -10.37
C SER A 353 1.63 -29.74 -11.36
N VAL A 354 1.29 -30.28 -12.54
CA VAL A 354 2.23 -30.47 -13.66
C VAL A 354 2.89 -29.17 -14.12
N ILE A 355 2.17 -28.05 -14.06
CA ILE A 355 2.72 -26.73 -14.42
C ILE A 355 3.76 -26.28 -13.40
N ALA A 356 3.46 -26.43 -12.11
CA ALA A 356 4.39 -26.16 -11.01
C ALA A 356 5.64 -27.05 -11.12
N TRP A 357 5.46 -28.35 -11.40
CA TRP A 357 6.55 -29.28 -11.64
C TRP A 357 7.43 -28.86 -12.81
N SER A 358 6.82 -28.52 -13.96
CA SER A 358 7.55 -28.05 -15.15
C SER A 358 8.37 -26.80 -14.86
N PHE A 359 7.82 -25.89 -14.05
CA PHE A 359 8.52 -24.69 -13.60
C PHE A 359 9.73 -25.02 -12.70
N CYS A 360 9.58 -25.94 -11.74
CA CYS A 360 10.70 -26.40 -10.91
C CYS A 360 11.81 -27.08 -11.74
N GLN A 361 11.45 -27.90 -12.72
CA GLN A 361 12.42 -28.51 -13.65
C GLN A 361 13.17 -27.44 -14.47
N MET A 362 12.47 -26.40 -14.91
CA MET A 362 13.08 -25.27 -15.59
C MET A 362 14.04 -24.50 -14.66
N MET A 363 13.66 -24.25 -13.41
CA MET A 363 14.55 -23.60 -12.43
C MET A 363 15.85 -24.40 -12.20
N LYS A 364 15.77 -25.72 -12.20
CA LYS A 364 16.94 -26.61 -12.13
C LYS A 364 17.91 -26.39 -13.29
N LEU A 365 17.40 -26.23 -14.52
CA LEU A 365 18.22 -25.94 -15.70
C LEU A 365 18.93 -24.58 -15.61
N PHE A 366 18.36 -23.63 -14.88
CA PHE A 366 18.98 -22.31 -14.65
C PHE A 366 19.85 -22.25 -13.37
N GLY A 367 20.21 -23.39 -12.79
CA GLY A 367 21.12 -23.46 -11.64
C GLY A 367 20.48 -23.09 -10.29
N LYS A 368 19.15 -23.00 -10.22
CA LYS A 368 18.40 -22.74 -8.96
C LYS A 368 17.73 -23.99 -8.39
N GLY A 369 18.06 -25.18 -8.90
CA GLY A 369 17.40 -26.43 -8.49
C GLY A 369 17.90 -27.00 -7.16
N ASP A 370 19.03 -26.52 -6.64
CA ASP A 370 19.62 -27.04 -5.40
C ASP A 370 18.99 -26.42 -4.15
N HIS A 371 18.28 -25.29 -4.28
CA HIS A 371 17.55 -24.62 -3.19
C HIS A 371 18.36 -24.46 -1.90
N ARG A 372 19.60 -23.98 -2.07
CA ARG A 372 20.57 -23.76 -0.99
C ARG A 372 20.70 -22.28 -0.68
N PHE A 373 20.95 -22.00 0.59
CA PHE A 373 21.30 -20.67 1.07
C PHE A 373 22.44 -20.78 2.10
N GLN A 374 23.07 -19.66 2.45
CA GLN A 374 24.10 -19.68 3.48
C GLN A 374 23.47 -20.09 4.82
N PRO A 375 24.03 -21.09 5.52
CA PRO A 375 23.59 -21.43 6.86
C PRO A 375 23.55 -20.21 7.79
N VAL A 376 22.52 -20.16 8.63
CA VAL A 376 22.32 -19.10 9.63
C VAL A 376 22.29 -19.74 11.02
N ASP A 377 23.24 -19.37 11.87
CA ASP A 377 23.30 -19.82 13.26
C ASP A 377 23.57 -18.63 14.18
N SER A 378 22.49 -17.99 14.64
CA SER A 378 22.54 -16.82 15.53
C SER A 378 21.54 -16.94 16.68
N PRO A 379 21.67 -17.98 17.54
CA PRO A 379 20.68 -18.29 18.58
C PRO A 379 20.44 -17.12 19.54
N ASN A 380 21.47 -16.31 19.81
CA ASN A 380 21.38 -15.13 20.68
C ASN A 380 20.49 -14.02 20.12
N ARG A 381 20.15 -14.08 18.82
CA ARG A 381 19.28 -13.13 18.12
C ARG A 381 17.88 -13.69 17.89
N TYR A 382 17.64 -14.96 18.19
CA TYR A 382 16.37 -15.62 17.93
C TYR A 382 15.37 -15.36 19.04
N VAL A 383 14.14 -15.01 18.63
CA VAL A 383 12.94 -14.90 19.45
C VAL A 383 12.02 -16.02 18.96
N ILE A 384 12.10 -17.16 19.61
CA ILE A 384 11.46 -18.39 19.14
C ILE A 384 9.99 -18.35 19.51
N VAL A 385 9.10 -18.59 18.54
CA VAL A 385 7.66 -18.66 18.74
C VAL A 385 7.29 -20.02 19.32
N THR A 386 7.08 -20.09 20.63
CA THR A 386 6.56 -21.26 21.34
C THR A 386 5.20 -20.94 21.95
N LYS A 387 4.53 -21.93 22.55
CA LYS A 387 3.26 -21.68 23.25
C LYS A 387 3.40 -20.63 24.36
N ASP A 388 4.55 -20.59 25.02
CA ASP A 388 4.78 -19.74 26.19
C ASP A 388 5.23 -18.32 25.80
N THR A 389 6.01 -18.18 24.72
CA THR A 389 6.51 -16.86 24.25
C THR A 389 5.56 -16.16 23.30
N LYS A 390 4.67 -16.90 22.63
CA LYS A 390 3.81 -16.38 21.56
C LYS A 390 3.03 -15.13 21.98
N LEU A 391 2.37 -15.15 23.14
CA LEU A 391 1.54 -14.02 23.57
C LEU A 391 2.36 -12.74 23.79
N GLU A 392 3.59 -12.87 24.31
CA GLU A 392 4.49 -11.73 24.49
C GLU A 392 4.94 -11.16 23.15
N ILE A 393 5.30 -12.04 22.20
CA ILE A 393 5.69 -11.64 20.84
C ILE A 393 4.51 -10.96 20.12
N GLU A 394 3.29 -11.50 20.27
CA GLU A 394 2.09 -10.91 19.66
C GLU A 394 1.80 -9.51 20.20
N LYS A 395 2.01 -9.28 21.51
CA LYS A 395 1.91 -7.94 22.11
C LYS A 395 2.98 -7.00 21.58
N MET A 396 4.23 -7.46 21.54
CA MET A 396 5.37 -6.69 21.02
C MET A 396 5.16 -6.26 19.56
N LEU A 397 4.56 -7.13 18.74
CA LEU A 397 4.27 -6.83 17.33
C LEU A 397 2.92 -6.16 17.10
N SER A 398 2.08 -6.04 18.12
CA SER A 398 0.65 -5.68 17.98
C SER A 398 -0.07 -6.49 16.89
N ALA A 399 0.28 -7.78 16.78
CA ALA A 399 -0.17 -8.66 15.70
C ALA A 399 -0.27 -10.10 16.18
N LYS A 400 -1.19 -10.89 15.59
CA LYS A 400 -1.37 -12.31 15.93
C LYS A 400 -0.51 -13.20 15.05
N ILE A 401 0.15 -14.18 15.64
CA ILE A 401 0.94 -15.19 14.92
C ILE A 401 0.05 -16.40 14.64
N ILE A 402 -0.02 -16.79 13.37
CA ILE A 402 -0.87 -17.87 12.89
C ILE A 402 0.02 -18.99 12.39
N GLU A 403 -0.01 -20.17 13.02
CA GLU A 403 0.64 -21.36 12.45
C GLU A 403 -0.09 -21.78 11.17
N LEU A 404 0.68 -21.93 10.08
CA LEU A 404 0.21 -22.25 8.74
C LEU A 404 1.03 -23.39 8.10
N PRO A 405 1.24 -24.54 8.77
CA PRO A 405 2.04 -25.62 8.23
C PRO A 405 1.45 -26.18 6.93
N GLY A 406 2.28 -26.81 6.11
CA GLY A 406 1.85 -27.56 4.93
C GLY A 406 2.70 -27.30 3.70
N HIS A 407 2.94 -26.02 3.37
CA HIS A 407 4.02 -25.67 2.45
C HIS A 407 5.35 -26.15 3.05
N THR A 408 5.58 -25.76 4.29
CA THR A 408 6.59 -26.34 5.17
C THR A 408 6.03 -26.56 6.57
N LYS A 409 6.69 -27.40 7.38
CA LYS A 409 6.32 -27.60 8.81
C LYS A 409 6.52 -26.36 9.69
N ASP A 410 7.47 -25.50 9.35
CA ASP A 410 7.82 -24.28 10.08
C ASP A 410 7.04 -23.03 9.63
N SER A 411 6.10 -23.17 8.69
CA SER A 411 5.32 -22.07 8.15
C SER A 411 4.45 -21.38 9.21
N ILE A 412 4.67 -20.09 9.40
CA ILE A 412 3.86 -19.18 10.21
C ILE A 412 3.49 -17.92 9.41
N GLY A 413 2.32 -17.37 9.70
CA GLY A 413 1.83 -16.10 9.19
C GLY A 413 1.63 -15.07 10.29
N LEU A 414 1.44 -13.83 9.89
CA LEU A 414 1.22 -12.69 10.77
C LEU A 414 -0.09 -11.98 10.40
N LEU A 415 -1.04 -11.97 11.33
CA LEU A 415 -2.33 -11.29 11.19
C LEU A 415 -2.27 -9.95 11.92
N PHE A 416 -2.29 -8.88 11.14
CA PHE A 416 -2.17 -7.51 11.60
C PHE A 416 -3.56 -6.83 11.60
N GLU A 417 -3.96 -6.31 12.76
CA GLU A 417 -5.19 -5.53 12.99
C GLU A 417 -6.50 -6.14 12.45
N ASN A 418 -6.58 -7.48 12.38
CA ASN A 418 -7.72 -8.18 11.76
C ASN A 418 -8.08 -7.64 10.36
N SER A 419 -7.10 -7.09 9.61
CA SER A 419 -7.31 -6.56 8.25
C SER A 419 -6.38 -7.23 7.25
N VAL A 420 -5.13 -7.45 7.64
CA VAL A 420 -4.04 -7.92 6.77
C VAL A 420 -3.48 -9.23 7.29
N LEU A 421 -3.43 -10.26 6.44
CA LEU A 421 -2.74 -11.52 6.74
C LEU A 421 -1.52 -11.68 5.83
N PHE A 422 -0.32 -11.64 6.41
CA PHE A 422 0.90 -12.11 5.76
C PHE A 422 0.96 -13.63 5.89
N CYS A 423 0.75 -14.35 4.80
CA CYS A 423 0.59 -15.81 4.84
C CYS A 423 1.85 -16.59 4.46
N GLY A 424 2.97 -15.91 4.17
CA GLY A 424 4.13 -16.54 3.57
C GLY A 424 3.72 -17.26 2.28
N ASP A 425 4.07 -18.53 2.23
CA ASP A 425 3.78 -19.47 1.13
C ASP A 425 2.61 -20.41 1.41
N ALA A 426 1.81 -20.14 2.44
CA ALA A 426 0.54 -20.83 2.64
C ALA A 426 -0.47 -20.52 1.51
N ALA A 427 -0.27 -19.43 0.77
CA ALA A 427 -0.95 -19.13 -0.49
C ALA A 427 -0.05 -18.23 -1.36
N MET A 428 -0.32 -18.16 -2.66
CA MET A 428 0.49 -17.41 -3.62
C MET A 428 -0.39 -16.68 -4.63
N ASN A 429 0.07 -15.60 -5.24
CA ASN A 429 -0.65 -14.93 -6.34
C ASN A 429 0.30 -14.45 -7.44
N GLY A 430 1.17 -15.34 -7.87
CA GLY A 430 2.19 -15.12 -8.90
C GLY A 430 2.29 -16.30 -9.85
N ILE A 431 3.09 -16.19 -10.90
CA ILE A 431 3.38 -17.32 -11.79
C ILE A 431 4.38 -18.25 -11.08
N PRO A 432 4.20 -19.59 -11.11
CA PRO A 432 3.24 -20.38 -11.89
C PRO A 432 1.97 -20.82 -11.13
N SER A 433 1.61 -20.15 -10.03
CA SER A 433 0.45 -20.50 -9.21
C SER A 433 -0.86 -20.48 -10.02
N ARG A 434 -1.74 -21.41 -9.68
CA ARG A 434 -3.15 -21.43 -10.11
C ARG A 434 -4.04 -21.44 -8.88
N ASN A 435 -5.16 -20.71 -8.94
CA ASN A 435 -6.16 -20.69 -7.87
C ASN A 435 -5.59 -20.28 -6.50
N HIS A 436 -4.50 -19.51 -6.50
CA HIS A 436 -3.75 -19.09 -5.32
C HIS A 436 -3.03 -20.21 -4.55
N ILE A 437 -2.89 -21.39 -5.16
CA ILE A 437 -2.20 -22.54 -4.57
C ILE A 437 -0.69 -22.39 -4.78
N ILE A 438 0.09 -22.65 -3.74
CA ILE A 438 1.56 -22.58 -3.80
C ILE A 438 2.17 -23.65 -4.72
N VAL A 439 3.40 -23.43 -5.16
CA VAL A 439 4.15 -24.33 -6.04
C VAL A 439 4.49 -25.65 -5.36
N TRP A 440 5.04 -25.61 -4.15
CA TRP A 440 5.56 -26.77 -3.42
C TRP A 440 4.77 -27.02 -2.14
N ILE A 441 4.49 -28.28 -1.81
CA ILE A 441 3.75 -28.65 -0.60
C ILE A 441 4.41 -29.88 0.03
N GLU A 442 4.97 -29.72 1.24
CA GLU A 442 5.52 -30.81 2.06
C GLU A 442 4.42 -31.76 2.58
N SER A 443 3.30 -31.20 3.05
CA SER A 443 2.18 -31.94 3.63
C SER A 443 0.85 -31.38 3.14
N LEU A 444 0.18 -32.12 2.23
CA LEU A 444 -1.10 -31.69 1.67
C LEU A 444 -2.19 -31.56 2.74
N LYS A 445 -2.22 -32.49 3.71
CA LYS A 445 -3.20 -32.45 4.81
C LYS A 445 -3.05 -31.20 5.68
N ASP A 446 -1.82 -30.85 6.04
CA ASP A 446 -1.56 -29.66 6.86
C ASP A 446 -1.83 -28.40 6.04
N TYR A 447 -1.47 -28.39 4.75
CA TYR A 447 -1.74 -27.28 3.84
C TYR A 447 -3.24 -26.99 3.70
N GLU A 448 -4.06 -28.04 3.55
CA GLU A 448 -5.53 -27.92 3.54
C GLU A 448 -6.06 -27.35 4.86
N THR A 449 -5.53 -27.83 6.00
CA THR A 449 -5.92 -27.37 7.33
C THR A 449 -5.57 -25.89 7.52
N SER A 450 -4.39 -25.46 7.09
CA SER A 450 -3.92 -24.07 7.13
C SER A 450 -4.78 -23.16 6.25
N TRP A 451 -5.18 -23.60 5.05
CA TRP A 451 -6.12 -22.86 4.21
C TRP A 451 -7.48 -22.67 4.87
N MET A 452 -8.04 -23.73 5.46
CA MET A 452 -9.32 -23.63 6.17
C MET A 452 -9.22 -22.74 7.40
N LYS A 453 -8.09 -22.77 8.11
CA LYS A 453 -7.79 -21.86 9.22
C LYS A 453 -7.77 -20.41 8.75
N MET A 454 -7.04 -20.08 7.67
CA MET A 454 -7.06 -18.74 7.09
C MET A 454 -8.48 -18.29 6.71
N ILE A 455 -9.30 -19.16 6.11
CA ILE A 455 -10.68 -18.83 5.77
C ILE A 455 -11.53 -18.46 7.00
N SER A 456 -11.29 -19.08 8.15
CA SER A 456 -12.03 -18.81 9.40
C SER A 456 -11.63 -17.53 10.13
N LEU A 457 -10.45 -16.95 9.85
CA LEU A 457 -9.96 -15.75 10.53
C LEU A 457 -10.63 -14.48 10.03
N ASP A 458 -10.76 -13.46 10.87
CA ASP A 458 -11.27 -12.15 10.47
C ASP A 458 -10.16 -11.28 9.87
N PHE A 459 -10.19 -11.10 8.55
CA PHE A 459 -9.31 -10.20 7.79
C PHE A 459 -9.85 -9.95 6.38
N LYS A 460 -9.31 -8.92 5.71
CA LYS A 460 -9.75 -8.48 4.38
C LYS A 460 -8.81 -8.92 3.26
N THR A 461 -7.50 -8.75 3.47
CA THR A 461 -6.50 -8.90 2.40
C THR A 461 -5.40 -9.89 2.80
N VAL A 462 -5.06 -10.79 1.87
CA VAL A 462 -3.91 -11.70 1.97
C VAL A 462 -2.71 -11.06 1.29
N TYR A 463 -1.57 -11.06 1.97
CA TYR A 463 -0.27 -10.63 1.48
C TYR A 463 0.66 -11.85 1.38
N PRO A 464 0.73 -12.50 0.22
CA PRO A 464 1.61 -13.65 0.03
C PRO A 464 3.06 -13.19 -0.15
N SER A 465 4.01 -14.10 0.07
CA SER A 465 5.42 -13.84 -0.23
C SER A 465 5.71 -13.87 -1.73
N HIS A 466 4.85 -14.50 -2.55
CA HIS A 466 4.96 -14.44 -4.01
C HIS A 466 3.71 -13.87 -4.68
N GLY A 467 3.91 -12.81 -5.47
CA GLY A 467 2.87 -12.20 -6.29
C GLY A 467 2.08 -11.07 -5.62
N LYS A 468 0.91 -10.72 -6.15
CA LYS A 468 0.19 -9.52 -5.66
C LYS A 468 -0.69 -9.82 -4.44
N PRO A 469 -0.87 -8.88 -3.50
CA PRO A 469 -1.93 -8.99 -2.49
C PRO A 469 -3.30 -9.23 -3.13
N PHE A 470 -4.16 -9.98 -2.44
CA PHE A 470 -5.48 -10.37 -2.95
C PHE A 470 -6.51 -10.48 -1.84
N ALA A 471 -7.80 -10.33 -2.18
CA ALA A 471 -8.88 -10.39 -1.20
C ALA A 471 -9.06 -11.81 -0.63
N LYS A 472 -9.35 -11.91 0.67
CA LYS A 472 -9.65 -13.17 1.38
C LYS A 472 -10.66 -14.05 0.63
N GLN A 473 -11.64 -13.44 -0.04
CA GLN A 473 -12.67 -14.14 -0.80
C GLN A 473 -12.09 -15.12 -1.84
N LYS A 474 -10.90 -14.86 -2.38
CA LYS A 474 -10.24 -15.78 -3.31
C LYS A 474 -9.80 -17.09 -2.67
N LEU A 475 -9.47 -17.11 -1.38
CA LEU A 475 -9.24 -18.37 -0.66
C LEU A 475 -10.55 -19.16 -0.56
N VAL A 476 -11.65 -18.48 -0.26
CA VAL A 476 -12.99 -19.10 -0.13
C VAL A 476 -13.47 -19.69 -1.45
N GLU A 477 -13.34 -18.94 -2.55
CA GLU A 477 -13.71 -19.37 -3.90
C GLU A 477 -12.90 -20.60 -4.34
N ASN A 478 -11.61 -20.64 -4.02
CA ASN A 478 -10.70 -21.69 -4.49
C ASN A 478 -10.59 -22.89 -3.55
N LYS A 479 -11.23 -22.89 -2.37
CA LYS A 479 -11.06 -23.96 -1.35
C LYS A 479 -11.32 -25.37 -1.88
N CYS A 480 -12.23 -25.51 -2.84
CA CYS A 480 -12.57 -26.81 -3.44
C CYS A 480 -11.46 -27.34 -4.38
N GLU A 481 -10.59 -26.46 -4.88
CA GLU A 481 -9.46 -26.83 -5.74
C GLU A 481 -8.36 -27.57 -4.97
N LEU A 482 -8.29 -27.38 -3.64
CA LEU A 482 -7.34 -28.10 -2.79
C LEU A 482 -7.51 -29.62 -2.88
N LYS A 483 -8.75 -30.09 -2.88
CA LYS A 483 -9.09 -31.52 -2.98
C LYS A 483 -8.69 -32.17 -4.31
N LYS A 484 -8.35 -31.36 -5.31
CA LYS A 484 -7.92 -31.80 -6.65
C LYS A 484 -6.40 -31.85 -6.78
N ILE A 485 -5.66 -31.47 -5.74
CA ILE A 485 -4.20 -31.46 -5.78
C ILE A 485 -3.69 -32.90 -5.77
N HIS A 486 -2.84 -33.20 -6.75
CA HIS A 486 -2.01 -34.38 -6.77
C HIS A 486 -0.55 -33.92 -6.76
N LEU A 487 0.21 -34.34 -5.74
CA LEU A 487 1.60 -33.91 -5.61
C LEU A 487 2.48 -34.66 -6.61
N HIS A 488 3.29 -33.91 -7.35
CA HIS A 488 4.25 -34.43 -8.32
C HIS A 488 5.66 -34.34 -7.74
N SER A 489 6.33 -35.48 -7.55
CA SER A 489 7.69 -35.49 -7.01
C SER A 489 8.72 -34.92 -8.00
N LEU A 490 9.78 -34.31 -7.47
CA LEU A 490 10.97 -33.90 -8.24
C LEU A 490 12.07 -34.97 -8.25
N LYS A 491 11.85 -36.11 -7.59
CA LYS A 491 12.77 -37.26 -7.57
C LYS A 491 12.71 -38.05 -8.87
#